data_AF-A0AAJ4ZW29-F1
#
_entry.id   AF-A0AAJ4ZW29-F1
#
_cell.length_a   1.000
_cell.length_b   1.000
_cell.length_c   1.000
_cell.angle_alpha   90.00
_cell.angle_beta   90.00
_cell.angle_gamma   90.00
#
_symmetry.space_group_name_H-M   'P 1'
#
loop_
_entity.id
_entity.type
_entity.pdbx_description
1 polymer ?
#
loop_
_entity_poly.entity_id
_entity_poly.type
_entity_poly.pdbx_seq_one_letter_code
_entity_poly.pdbx_strand_id
1 'polypeptide(L)'
;MKRAERTKLLIEVGREEALQMANEVCSHHEVIEIQAPREGLVMIKMRESAQQSLFYIGETLVTETKVKIGEAFGLGLVREYEPELSKALAIIDAAYNGQLPVVAKWASVLTKLSQRLDMKQQDIKCSIERTKVQFDTMSI
;
A
#
# COMPACT_ATOMS: atom_id res chain seq x y z
N MET A 1 -2.77 -8.86 11.10
CA MET A 1 -2.84 -8.65 9.64
C MET A 1 -1.44 -8.73 9.04
N LYS A 2 -1.28 -9.27 7.82
CA LYS A 2 0.04 -9.39 7.18
C LYS A 2 0.57 -8.01 6.75
N ARG A 3 1.89 -7.82 6.75
CA ARG A 3 2.55 -6.56 6.35
C ARG A 3 2.11 -6.09 4.96
N ALA A 4 2.13 -6.98 3.97
CA ALA A 4 1.76 -6.65 2.59
C ALA A 4 0.29 -6.20 2.45
N GLU A 5 -0.61 -6.86 3.17
CA GLU A 5 -2.04 -6.54 3.17
C GLU A 5 -2.29 -5.16 3.79
N ARG A 6 -1.68 -4.89 4.95
CA ARG A 6 -1.71 -3.57 5.58
C ARG A 6 -1.28 -2.47 4.63
N THR A 7 -0.10 -2.63 4.03
CA THR A 7 0.48 -1.63 3.13
C THR A 7 -0.44 -1.40 1.92
N LYS A 8 -1.00 -2.46 1.35
CA LYS A 8 -1.97 -2.35 0.24
C LYS A 8 -3.20 -1.53 0.65
N LEU A 9 -3.79 -1.81 1.82
CA LEU A 9 -4.99 -1.07 2.28
C LEU A 9 -4.71 0.43 2.42
N LEU A 10 -3.59 0.78 3.05
CA LEU A 10 -3.21 2.17 3.28
C LEU A 10 -2.92 2.91 1.97
N ILE A 11 -2.34 2.23 0.97
CA ILE A 11 -2.09 2.82 -0.35
C ILE A 11 -3.38 2.99 -1.16
N GLU A 12 -4.25 1.97 -1.19
CA GLU A 12 -5.39 1.94 -2.13
C GLU A 12 -6.61 2.74 -1.68
N VAL A 13 -6.85 2.80 -0.36
CA VAL A 13 -8.07 3.37 0.23
C VAL A 13 -7.89 4.09 1.57
N GLY A 14 -6.65 4.16 2.08
CA GLY A 14 -6.37 4.55 3.46
C GLY A 14 -5.34 5.68 3.61
N ARG A 15 -5.22 6.58 2.62
CA ARG A 15 -4.20 7.65 2.63
C ARG A 15 -4.33 8.54 3.86
N GLU A 16 -5.53 9.03 4.15
CA GLU A 16 -5.78 9.92 5.29
C GLU A 16 -5.53 9.22 6.62
N GLU A 17 -6.00 7.98 6.75
CA GLU A 17 -5.77 7.16 7.92
C GLU A 17 -4.27 6.89 8.13
N ALA A 18 -3.50 6.66 7.06
CA ALA A 18 -2.05 6.51 7.14
C ALA A 18 -1.37 7.77 7.71
N LEU A 19 -1.74 8.95 7.22
CA LEU A 19 -1.20 10.22 7.71
C LEU A 19 -1.55 10.44 9.19
N GLN A 20 -2.79 10.15 9.59
CA GLN A 20 -3.23 10.26 10.99
C GLN A 20 -2.48 9.29 11.91
N MET A 21 -2.33 8.02 11.50
CA MET A 21 -1.56 7.03 12.25
C MET A 21 -0.10 7.45 12.42
N ALA A 22 0.53 7.95 11.36
CA ALA A 22 1.90 8.44 11.42
C ALA A 22 2.05 9.64 12.37
N ASN A 23 1.11 10.59 12.34
CA ASN A 23 1.09 11.73 13.26
C ASN A 23 0.89 11.28 14.73
N GLU A 24 0.06 10.27 14.98
CA GLU A 24 -0.09 9.69 16.33
C GLU A 24 1.24 9.09 16.82
N VAL A 25 2.01 8.43 15.96
CA VAL A 25 3.34 7.91 16.32
C VAL A 25 4.33 9.04 16.60
N CYS A 26 4.42 10.04 15.71
CA CYS A 26 5.34 11.17 15.83
C CYS A 26 5.11 12.01 17.10
N SER A 27 3.89 12.03 17.63
CA SER A 27 3.57 12.77 18.86
C SER A 27 4.00 12.07 20.15
N HIS A 28 4.27 10.75 20.09
CA HIS A 28 4.62 9.95 21.27
C HIS A 28 6.01 9.32 21.20
N HIS A 29 6.61 9.27 20.01
CA HIS A 29 7.87 8.57 19.76
C HIS A 29 8.78 9.42 18.88
N GLU A 30 10.08 9.37 19.18
CA GLU A 30 11.09 9.94 18.31
C GLU A 30 11.24 9.09 17.04
N VAL A 31 11.08 9.74 15.89
CA VAL A 31 11.22 9.12 14.57
C VAL A 31 12.47 9.68 13.91
N ILE A 32 13.44 8.82 13.65
CA ILE A 32 14.70 9.17 12.98
C ILE A 32 14.55 8.83 11.50
N GLU A 33 14.69 9.83 10.63
CA GLU A 33 14.77 9.62 9.18
C GLU A 33 16.18 9.15 8.79
N ILE A 34 16.32 7.86 8.52
CA ILE A 34 17.57 7.31 7.97
C ILE A 34 17.72 7.73 6.51
N GLN A 35 16.59 7.73 5.80
CA GLN A 35 16.49 8.15 4.43
C GLN A 35 15.19 8.93 4.30
N ALA A 36 15.31 10.26 4.17
CA ALA A 36 14.19 11.13 3.86
C ALA A 36 13.50 10.67 2.55
N PRO A 37 12.23 11.05 2.32
CA PRO A 37 11.52 10.70 1.10
C PRO A 37 12.32 11.11 -0.13
N ARG A 38 12.65 10.14 -0.98
CA ARG A 38 13.36 10.39 -2.23
C ARG A 38 12.71 9.63 -3.37
N GLU A 39 12.83 10.21 -4.55
CA GLU A 39 12.41 9.58 -5.79
C GLU A 39 13.39 8.47 -6.20
N GLY A 40 12.85 7.46 -6.85
CA GLY A 40 13.59 6.37 -7.46
C GLY A 40 12.82 5.81 -8.64
N LEU A 41 13.50 5.00 -9.44
CA LEU A 41 12.90 4.28 -10.55
C LEU A 41 12.96 2.79 -10.26
N VAL A 42 11.83 2.10 -10.41
CA VAL A 42 11.74 0.65 -10.27
C VAL A 42 11.46 0.03 -11.63
N MET A 43 12.35 -0.87 -12.05
CA MET A 43 12.23 -1.61 -13.29
C MET A 43 11.06 -2.60 -13.22
N ILE A 44 10.10 -2.45 -14.14
CA ILE A 44 8.93 -3.32 -14.22
C ILE A 44 9.30 -4.59 -14.99
N LYS A 45 9.12 -5.73 -14.31
CA LYS A 45 9.40 -7.06 -14.87
C LYS A 45 8.09 -7.74 -15.26
N MET A 46 8.07 -8.32 -16.45
CA MET A 46 6.96 -9.06 -17.03
C MET A 46 7.46 -10.44 -17.50
N ARG A 47 6.58 -11.43 -17.53
CA ARG A 47 6.80 -12.65 -18.30
C ARG A 47 6.00 -12.58 -19.58
N GLU A 48 6.65 -12.73 -20.72
CA GLU A 48 5.94 -12.77 -22.00
C GLU A 48 5.17 -14.09 -22.16
N SER A 49 4.10 -14.06 -22.94
CA SER A 49 3.11 -15.15 -22.99
C SER A 49 3.52 -16.36 -23.82
N ALA A 50 4.43 -16.22 -24.78
CA ALA A 50 4.85 -17.28 -25.69
C ALA A 50 5.85 -18.26 -25.07
N GLN A 51 6.90 -17.78 -24.38
CA GLN A 51 7.96 -18.62 -23.79
C GLN A 51 8.15 -18.42 -22.28
N GLN A 52 7.31 -17.60 -21.61
CA GLN A 52 7.43 -17.27 -20.19
C GLN A 52 8.78 -16.65 -19.79
N SER A 53 9.49 -16.08 -20.77
CA SER A 53 10.80 -15.46 -20.58
C SER A 53 10.68 -14.12 -19.83
N LEU A 54 11.71 -13.77 -19.05
CA LEU A 54 11.74 -12.53 -18.27
C LEU A 54 12.01 -11.34 -19.19
N PHE A 55 11.10 -10.38 -19.22
CA PHE A 55 11.17 -9.19 -20.04
C PHE A 55 11.02 -7.92 -19.18
N TYR A 56 11.75 -6.87 -19.54
CA TYR A 56 11.77 -5.59 -18.83
C TYR A 56 11.04 -4.53 -19.66
N ILE A 57 9.81 -4.19 -19.28
CA ILE A 57 8.92 -3.31 -20.10
C ILE A 57 9.18 -1.82 -19.88
N GLY A 58 10.02 -1.47 -18.91
CA GLY A 58 10.33 -0.08 -18.58
C GLY A 58 10.50 0.12 -17.08
N GLU A 59 10.33 1.37 -16.65
CA GLU A 59 10.54 1.81 -15.28
C GLU A 59 9.33 2.60 -14.79
N THR A 60 9.09 2.60 -13.47
CA THR A 60 8.07 3.42 -12.82
C THR A 60 8.69 4.27 -11.73
N LEU A 61 8.26 5.53 -11.65
CA LEU A 61 8.61 6.44 -10.56
C LEU A 61 8.03 5.93 -9.24
N VAL A 62 8.86 5.93 -8.21
CA VAL A 62 8.48 5.60 -6.84
C VAL A 62 9.09 6.60 -5.86
N THR A 63 8.43 6.77 -4.71
CA THR A 63 9.02 7.48 -3.57
C THR A 63 9.33 6.50 -2.43
N GLU A 64 10.59 6.42 -2.05
CA GLU A 64 11.10 5.55 -0.97
C GLU A 64 11.48 6.38 0.27
N THR A 65 11.02 5.95 1.44
CA THR A 65 11.40 6.53 2.75
C THR A 65 11.81 5.42 3.71
N LYS A 66 12.88 5.65 4.49
CA LYS A 66 13.33 4.75 5.56
C LYS A 66 13.43 5.49 6.88
N VAL A 67 12.82 4.94 7.91
CA VAL A 67 12.82 5.53 9.25
C VAL A 67 13.22 4.49 10.30
N LYS A 68 13.63 4.97 11.47
CA LYS A 68 13.91 4.17 12.66
C LYS A 68 13.16 4.74 13.86
N ILE A 69 12.55 3.87 14.66
CA ILE A 69 11.87 4.21 15.93
C ILE A 69 12.39 3.22 16.99
N GLY A 70 13.05 3.73 18.03
CA GLY A 70 13.82 2.85 18.92
C GLY A 70 14.82 2.04 18.12
N GLU A 71 14.80 0.71 18.20
CA GLU A 71 15.64 -0.19 17.38
C GLU A 71 14.94 -0.74 16.12
N ALA A 72 13.69 -0.36 15.88
CA ALA A 72 12.90 -0.87 14.76
C ALA A 72 13.02 -0.01 13.51
N PHE A 73 13.27 -0.65 12.37
CA PHE A 73 13.31 -0.01 11.06
C PHE A 73 11.98 -0.13 10.34
N GLY A 74 11.63 0.89 9.56
CA GLY A 74 10.44 0.90 8.72
C GLY A 74 10.75 1.38 7.31
N LEU A 75 10.02 0.82 6.34
CA LEU A 75 10.13 1.14 4.92
C LEU A 75 8.77 1.58 4.37
N GLY A 76 8.77 2.73 3.72
CA GLY A 76 7.65 3.21 2.91
C GLY A 76 8.06 3.25 1.45
N LEU A 77 7.24 2.64 0.59
CA LEU A 77 7.43 2.64 -0.85
C LEU A 77 6.08 2.83 -1.53
N VAL A 78 5.97 3.88 -2.33
CA VAL A 78 4.74 4.24 -3.05
C VAL A 78 5.08 4.55 -4.49
N ARG A 79 4.11 4.34 -5.40
CA ARG A 79 4.24 4.77 -6.80
C ARG A 79 4.10 6.29 -6.87
N GLU A 80 4.75 6.87 -7.87
CA GLU A 80 4.76 8.30 -8.15
C GLU A 80 5.36 9.14 -7.02
N TYR A 81 5.30 10.47 -7.17
CA TYR A 81 5.80 11.42 -6.19
C TYR A 81 4.80 11.63 -5.04
N GLU A 82 4.90 10.78 -4.02
CA GLU A 82 4.04 10.84 -2.81
C GLU A 82 4.87 10.82 -1.52
N PRO A 83 5.61 11.90 -1.19
CA PRO A 83 6.54 11.93 -0.06
C PRO A 83 5.86 11.79 1.30
N GLU A 84 4.67 12.39 1.47
CA GLU A 84 3.91 12.31 2.71
C GLU A 84 3.46 10.87 3.01
N LEU A 85 2.87 10.21 2.01
CA LEU A 85 2.39 8.84 2.16
C LEU A 85 3.56 7.87 2.32
N SER A 86 4.65 8.04 1.56
CA SER A 86 5.87 7.24 1.72
C SER A 86 6.40 7.31 3.15
N LYS A 87 6.51 8.52 3.71
CA LYS A 87 6.95 8.73 5.09
C LYS A 87 5.99 8.10 6.10
N ALA A 88 4.70 8.32 5.93
CA ALA A 88 3.68 7.76 6.82
C ALA A 88 3.72 6.22 6.84
N LEU A 89 3.85 5.59 5.67
CA LEU A 89 3.99 4.13 5.58
C LEU A 89 5.27 3.62 6.25
N ALA A 90 6.39 4.34 6.10
CA ALA A 90 7.64 3.98 6.77
C ALA A 90 7.49 4.03 8.31
N ILE A 91 6.84 5.06 8.84
CA ILE A 91 6.58 5.22 10.27
C ILE A 91 5.68 4.11 10.80
N ILE A 92 4.58 3.84 10.10
CA ILE A 92 3.65 2.76 10.47
C ILE A 92 4.39 1.42 10.45
N ASP A 93 5.20 1.17 9.41
CA ASP A 93 5.96 -0.06 9.29
C ASP A 93 6.97 -0.25 10.44
N ALA A 94 7.69 0.82 10.81
CA ALA A 94 8.58 0.82 11.98
C ALA A 94 7.80 0.58 13.28
N ALA A 95 6.63 1.21 13.45
CA ALA A 95 5.78 1.03 14.62
C ALA A 95 5.31 -0.43 14.79
N TYR A 96 4.95 -1.10 13.70
CA TYR A 96 4.62 -2.52 13.71
C TYR A 96 5.81 -3.41 14.01
N ASN A 97 6.98 -3.12 13.40
CA ASN A 97 8.20 -3.91 13.63
C ASN A 97 8.71 -3.75 15.07
N GLY A 98 8.55 -2.56 15.65
CA GLY A 98 8.88 -2.24 17.04
C GLY A 98 7.79 -2.61 18.05
N GLN A 99 6.68 -3.22 17.60
CA GLN A 99 5.56 -3.64 18.44
C GLN A 99 5.03 -2.53 19.37
N LEU A 100 4.94 -1.30 18.85
CA LEU A 100 4.51 -0.16 19.65
C LEU A 100 3.05 -0.35 20.13
N PRO A 101 2.70 0.09 21.36
CA PRO A 101 1.36 -0.10 21.91
C PRO A 101 0.24 0.51 21.06
N VAL A 102 0.54 1.60 20.35
CA VAL A 102 -0.40 2.31 19.46
C VAL A 102 -0.96 1.43 18.35
N VAL A 103 -0.19 0.41 17.91
CA VAL A 103 -0.56 -0.50 16.83
C VAL A 103 -1.87 -1.24 17.10
N ALA A 104 -2.15 -1.56 18.37
CA ALA A 104 -3.37 -2.26 18.76
C ALA A 104 -4.65 -1.46 18.43
N LYS A 105 -4.59 -0.12 18.49
CA LYS A 105 -5.73 0.76 18.19
C LYS A 105 -6.13 0.71 16.72
N TRP A 106 -5.15 0.50 15.83
CA TRP A 106 -5.36 0.57 14.38
C TRP A 106 -6.07 -0.65 13.81
N ALA A 107 -6.22 -1.74 14.56
CA ALA A 107 -6.90 -2.94 14.09
C ALA A 107 -8.31 -2.63 13.57
N SER A 108 -9.09 -1.84 14.33
CA SER A 108 -10.45 -1.43 13.94
C SER A 108 -10.47 -0.58 12.67
N VAL A 109 -9.50 0.32 12.51
CA VAL A 109 -9.36 1.18 11.32
C VAL A 109 -9.05 0.35 10.10
N LEU A 110 -8.11 -0.59 10.21
CA LEU A 110 -7.69 -1.44 9.09
C LEU A 110 -8.80 -2.41 8.66
N THR A 111 -9.62 -2.90 9.59
CA THR A 111 -10.83 -3.67 9.25
C THR A 111 -11.83 -2.85 8.43
N LYS A 112 -12.07 -1.58 8.80
CA LYS A 112 -12.95 -0.68 8.02
C LYS A 112 -12.37 -0.40 6.63
N LEU A 113 -11.05 -0.20 6.54
CA LEU A 113 -10.37 -0.02 5.25
C LEU A 113 -10.48 -1.26 4.36
N SER A 114 -10.39 -2.47 4.92
CA SER A 114 -10.60 -3.71 4.17
C SER A 114 -12.00 -3.74 3.54
N GLN A 115 -13.04 -3.46 4.32
CA GLN A 115 -14.41 -3.42 3.82
C GLN A 115 -14.57 -2.37 2.71
N ARG A 116 -13.97 -1.19 2.87
CA ARG A 116 -13.99 -0.13 1.84
C ARG A 116 -13.30 -0.58 0.54
N LEU A 117 -12.17 -1.26 0.64
CA LEU A 117 -11.47 -1.80 -0.53
C LEU A 117 -12.30 -2.88 -1.23
N ASP A 118 -12.95 -3.76 -0.48
CA ASP A 118 -13.80 -4.82 -1.03
C ASP A 118 -15.00 -4.24 -1.77
N MET A 119 -15.66 -3.22 -1.20
CA MET A 119 -16.75 -2.49 -1.86
C MET A 119 -16.28 -1.85 -3.18
N LYS A 120 -15.14 -1.14 -3.16
CA LYS A 120 -14.55 -0.53 -4.36
C LYS A 120 -14.26 -1.57 -5.45
N GLN A 121 -13.74 -2.74 -5.08
CA GLN A 121 -13.48 -3.83 -6.03
C GLN A 121 -14.76 -4.43 -6.59
N GLN A 122 -15.80 -4.58 -5.77
CA GLN A 122 -17.10 -5.09 -6.20
C GLN A 122 -17.77 -4.12 -7.19
N ASP A 123 -17.68 -2.82 -6.97
CA ASP A 123 -18.23 -1.81 -7.88
C ASP A 123 -17.54 -1.86 -9.25
N ILE A 124 -16.21 -1.96 -9.27
CA ILE A 124 -15.42 -2.12 -10.49
C ILE A 124 -15.83 -3.41 -11.22
N LYS A 125 -15.96 -4.53 -10.49
CA LYS A 125 -16.38 -5.81 -11.07
C LYS A 125 -17.77 -5.72 -11.68
N CYS A 126 -18.74 -5.13 -10.98
CA CYS A 126 -20.08 -4.90 -11.52
C CYS A 126 -20.04 -4.05 -12.80
N SER A 127 -19.18 -3.04 -12.86
CA SER A 127 -19.02 -2.21 -14.06
C SER A 127 -18.44 -3.00 -15.24
N ILE A 128 -17.47 -3.90 -14.99
CA ILE A 128 -16.87 -4.74 -16.03
C ILE A 128 -17.87 -5.79 -16.52
N GLU A 129 -18.65 -6.41 -15.64
CA GLU A 129 -19.64 -7.42 -16.05
C GLU A 129 -20.72 -6.84 -16.98
N ARG A 130 -21.01 -5.54 -16.89
CA ARG A 130 -21.94 -4.87 -17.82
C ARG A 130 -21.43 -4.83 -19.28
N THR A 131 -20.13 -5.00 -19.51
CA THR A 131 -19.55 -5.03 -20.86
C THR A 131 -19.36 -6.46 -21.39
N LYS A 132 -19.79 -7.47 -20.63
CA LYS A 132 -19.68 -8.87 -21.03
C LYS A 132 -20.66 -9.20 -22.15
N VAL A 133 -20.13 -9.67 -23.27
CA VAL A 133 -20.93 -10.19 -24.38
C VAL A 133 -21.40 -11.60 -24.05
N GLN A 134 -22.71 -11.81 -24.08
CA GLN A 134 -23.35 -13.10 -23.85
C GLN A 134 -23.65 -13.78 -25.19
N PHE A 135 -23.02 -14.92 -25.46
CA PHE A 135 -23.20 -15.68 -26.70
C PHE A 135 -24.35 -16.71 -26.62
N ASP A 136 -24.68 -17.17 -25.41
CA ASP A 136 -25.74 -18.15 -25.18
C ASP A 136 -27.01 -17.49 -24.62
N THR A 137 -28.12 -17.61 -25.35
CA THR A 137 -29.47 -17.45 -24.82
C THR A 137 -30.17 -18.80 -24.85
N MET A 138 -30.54 -19.34 -23.68
CA MET A 138 -31.44 -20.49 -23.62
C MET A 138 -32.77 -20.07 -24.28
N SER A 139 -33.00 -20.58 -25.48
CA SER A 139 -34.28 -20.53 -26.15
C SER A 139 -35.10 -21.71 -25.61
N ILE A 140 -36.18 -21.43 -24.89
CA ILE A 140 -37.25 -22.39 -24.62
C ILE A 140 -38.46 -21.92 -25.42
#